data_AF-A0A947F7Z9-F1
#
_entry.id   AF-A0A947F7Z9-F1
#
_cell.length_a   1.000
_cell.length_b   1.000
_cell.length_c   1.000
_cell.angle_alpha   90.00
_cell.angle_beta   90.00
_cell.angle_gamma   90.00
#
_symmetry.space_group_name_H-M   'P 1'
#
loop_
_entity.id
_entity.type
_entity.pdbx_description
1 polymer ?
#
loop_
_entity_poly.entity_id
_entity_poly.type
_entity_poly.pdbx_seq_one_letter_code
_entity_poly.pdbx_strand_id
1 'polypeptide(L)'
;MSIKRDSPLLTLCIILIIFGILSILISVTTLLPVTLSSKGLRVLGLALVFIGLGEYLNHPHQEELTLSSPNDTELSKTRHRRRNPCGLGNLLDVLGLIAVFAALALLFFPYE
;
A
#
# COMPACT_ATOMS: atom_id res chain seq x y z
N MET A 1 -12.83 25.52 12.33
CA MET A 1 -12.44 25.25 10.92
C MET A 1 -11.51 24.04 10.96
N SER A 2 -12.02 22.86 10.60
CA SER A 2 -11.27 21.59 10.66
C SER A 2 -10.37 21.52 9.43
N ILE A 3 -9.05 21.57 9.62
CA ILE A 3 -8.08 21.38 8.52
C ILE A 3 -7.95 19.87 8.32
N LYS A 4 -8.63 19.34 7.30
CA LYS A 4 -8.48 17.95 6.87
C LYS A 4 -7.07 17.79 6.29
N ARG A 5 -6.16 17.24 7.08
CA ARG A 5 -4.78 16.98 6.67
C ARG A 5 -4.69 15.52 6.23
N ASP A 6 -4.73 15.29 4.92
CA ASP A 6 -4.59 13.94 4.38
C ASP A 6 -3.25 13.35 4.82
N SER A 7 -3.30 12.18 5.44
CA SER A 7 -2.10 11.51 5.92
C SER A 7 -1.25 11.09 4.71
N PRO A 8 0.06 11.44 4.63
CA PRO A 8 0.91 11.10 3.47
C PRO A 8 0.97 9.59 3.19
N LEU A 9 0.74 8.78 4.22
CA LEU A 9 0.68 7.33 4.12
C LEU A 9 -0.58 6.82 3.39
N LEU A 10 -1.73 7.49 3.56
CA LEU A 10 -2.93 7.18 2.79
C LEU A 10 -2.72 7.48 1.31
N THR A 11 -2.11 8.62 1.01
CA THR A 11 -1.72 8.99 -0.36
C THR A 11 -0.79 7.94 -0.97
N LEU A 12 0.21 7.48 -0.21
CA LEU A 12 1.11 6.42 -0.64
C LEU A 12 0.35 5.10 -0.93
N CYS A 13 -0.57 4.68 -0.06
CA CYS A 13 -1.38 3.47 -0.27
C CYS A 13 -2.17 3.55 -1.57
N ILE A 14 -2.84 4.68 -1.82
CA ILE A 14 -3.62 4.90 -3.03
C ILE A 14 -2.71 4.87 -4.27
N ILE A 15 -1.54 5.51 -4.21
CA ILE A 15 -0.55 5.48 -5.29
C ILE A 15 -0.11 4.04 -5.58
N LEU A 16 0.19 3.23 -4.55
CA LEU A 16 0.58 1.83 -4.71
C LEU A 16 -0.52 1.00 -5.39
N ILE A 17 -1.78 1.18 -4.98
CA ILE A 17 -2.92 0.48 -5.58
C ILE A 17 -3.08 0.88 -7.05
N ILE A 18 -3.08 2.18 -7.36
CA ILE A 18 -3.24 2.67 -8.74
C ILE A 18 -2.10 2.17 -9.62
N PHE A 19 -0.85 2.31 -9.16
CA PHE A 19 0.32 1.85 -9.91
C PHE A 19 0.30 0.34 -10.11
N GLY A 20 -0.11 -0.43 -9.09
CA GLY A 20 -0.26 -1.88 -9.20
C GLY A 20 -1.30 -2.30 -10.23
N ILE A 21 -2.48 -1.66 -10.24
CA ILE A 21 -3.53 -1.89 -11.24
C ILE A 21 -3.04 -1.53 -12.64
N LEU A 22 -2.40 -0.37 -12.80
CA LEU A 22 -1.84 0.05 -14.09
C LEU A 22 -0.77 -0.93 -14.59
N SER A 23 0.10 -1.42 -13.72
CA SER A 23 1.12 -2.42 -14.04
C SER A 23 0.51 -3.73 -14.57
N ILE A 24 -0.56 -4.21 -13.93
CA ILE A 24 -1.32 -5.38 -14.40
C ILE A 24 -1.96 -5.10 -15.76
N LEU A 25 -2.62 -3.95 -15.93
CA LEU A 25 -3.26 -3.58 -17.19
C LEU A 25 -2.25 -3.50 -18.32
N ILE A 26 -1.11 -2.83 -18.13
CA ILE A 26 -0.03 -2.74 -19.12
C ILE A 26 0.46 -4.15 -19.50
N SER A 27 0.66 -5.04 -18.53
CA SER A 27 1.10 -6.42 -18.80
C SER A 27 0.09 -7.27 -19.58
N VAL A 28 -1.19 -6.89 -19.60
CA VAL A 28 -2.24 -7.59 -20.34
C VAL A 28 -2.50 -6.95 -21.71
N THR A 29 -2.47 -5.61 -21.79
CA THR A 29 -2.82 -4.86 -23.00
C THR A 29 -1.67 -4.73 -23.98
N THR A 30 -0.45 -4.65 -23.47
CA THR A 30 0.70 -4.77 -24.33
C THR A 30 0.74 -6.24 -24.77
N LEU A 31 0.55 -6.48 -26.06
CA LEU A 31 0.76 -7.76 -26.74
C LEU A 31 2.24 -8.20 -26.67
N LEU A 32 2.95 -7.86 -25.58
CA LEU A 32 4.21 -8.48 -25.25
C LEU A 32 3.94 -9.99 -25.25
N PRO A 33 4.75 -10.79 -25.96
CA PRO A 33 4.69 -12.23 -25.84
C PRO A 33 4.69 -12.59 -24.35
N VAL A 34 4.05 -13.71 -23.99
CA VAL A 34 4.00 -14.26 -22.61
C VAL A 34 5.41 -14.65 -22.17
N THR A 35 6.26 -13.65 -22.04
CA THR A 35 7.64 -13.66 -21.62
C THR A 35 7.63 -13.65 -20.11
N LEU A 36 8.68 -14.19 -19.49
CA LEU A 36 8.83 -14.14 -18.03
C LEU A 36 8.73 -12.70 -17.49
N SER A 37 9.13 -11.71 -18.28
CA SER A 37 9.02 -10.29 -17.95
C SER A 37 7.57 -9.82 -17.75
N SER A 38 6.62 -10.25 -18.60
CA SER A 38 5.20 -9.87 -18.41
C SER A 38 4.57 -10.55 -17.20
N LYS A 39 4.96 -11.80 -16.90
CA LYS A 39 4.58 -12.49 -15.65
C LYS A 39 5.11 -11.76 -14.41
N GLY A 40 6.40 -11.39 -14.42
CA GLY A 40 7.02 -10.63 -13.34
C GLY A 40 6.31 -9.30 -13.08
N LEU A 41 5.94 -8.58 -14.14
CA LEU A 41 5.19 -7.32 -14.05
C LEU A 41 3.79 -7.51 -13.42
N ARG A 42 3.08 -8.60 -13.73
CA ARG A 42 1.77 -8.91 -13.10
C ARG A 42 1.91 -9.21 -11.63
N VAL A 43 2.91 -10.01 -11.26
CA VAL A 43 3.19 -10.36 -9.87
C VAL A 43 3.60 -9.12 -9.08
N LEU A 44 4.40 -8.22 -9.69
CA LEU A 44 4.74 -6.93 -9.08
C LEU A 44 3.50 -6.06 -8.87
N GLY A 45 2.63 -5.97 -9.87
CA GLY A 45 1.39 -5.20 -9.75
C GLY A 45 0.47 -5.74 -8.64
N LEU A 46 0.33 -7.06 -8.52
CA LEU A 46 -0.40 -7.71 -7.42
C LEU A 46 0.23 -7.40 -6.05
N ALA A 47 1.56 -7.45 -5.97
CA ALA A 47 2.29 -7.14 -4.74
C ALA A 47 1.97 -5.73 -4.23
N LEU A 48 1.97 -4.74 -5.12
CA LEU A 48 1.69 -3.35 -4.77
C LEU A 48 0.22 -3.14 -4.38
N VAL A 49 -0.72 -3.83 -5.02
CA VAL A 49 -2.13 -3.82 -4.62
C VAL A 49 -2.31 -4.41 -3.22
N PHE A 50 -1.68 -5.55 -2.92
CA PHE A 50 -1.77 -6.17 -1.60
C PHE A 50 -1.16 -5.31 -0.49
N ILE A 51 0.02 -4.73 -0.69
CA ILE A 51 0.63 -3.82 0.28
C ILE A 51 -0.23 -2.56 0.46
N GLY A 52 -0.72 -1.97 -0.63
CA GLY A 52 -1.56 -0.77 -0.56
C GLY A 52 -2.89 -1.02 0.16
N LEU A 53 -3.55 -2.17 -0.09
CA LEU A 53 -4.77 -2.56 0.61
C LEU A 53 -4.51 -2.97 2.06
N GLY A 54 -3.43 -3.71 2.33
CA GLY A 54 -3.06 -4.15 3.67
C GLY A 54 -2.83 -2.98 4.61
N GLU A 55 -2.01 -2.02 4.15
CA GLU A 55 -1.73 -0.81 4.91
C GLU A 55 -2.96 0.11 5.01
N TYR A 56 -3.82 0.17 3.99
CA TYR A 56 -5.11 0.88 4.07
C TYR A 56 -6.02 0.29 5.16
N LEU A 57 -6.12 -1.04 5.24
CA LEU A 57 -6.92 -1.72 6.27
C LEU A 57 -6.32 -1.59 7.68
N ASN A 58 -4.99 -1.60 7.78
CA ASN A 58 -4.27 -1.49 9.06
C ASN A 58 -4.26 -0.06 9.63
N HIS A 59 -4.52 0.95 8.81
CA HIS A 59 -4.56 2.35 9.23
C HIS A 59 -5.86 3.04 8.81
N PRO A 60 -6.92 2.94 9.62
CA PRO A 60 -8.16 3.65 9.35
C PRO A 60 -7.91 5.16 9.21
N HIS A 61 -8.70 5.80 8.34
CA HIS A 61 -8.66 7.25 8.14
C HIS A 61 -8.86 7.92 9.50
N GLN A 62 -7.85 8.66 9.94
CA GLN A 62 -7.91 9.35 11.22
C GLN A 62 -8.67 10.66 10.97
N GLU A 63 -9.99 10.60 11.15
CA GLU A 63 -10.83 11.79 11.14
C GLU A 63 -10.57 12.57 12.43
N GLU A 64 -10.07 13.78 12.24
CA GLU A 64 -9.95 14.85 13.23
C GLU A 64 -8.83 14.73 14.28
N LEU A 65 -7.95 15.73 14.25
CA LEU A 65 -7.31 16.25 15.45
C LEU A 65 -8.39 16.99 16.23
N THR A 66 -9.03 16.33 17.19
CA THR A 66 -9.76 17.03 18.23
C THR A 66 -8.74 17.84 19.04
N LEU A 67 -8.68 19.14 18.79
CA LEU A 67 -8.04 20.10 19.70
C LEU A 67 -8.94 20.17 20.95
N SER A 68 -8.79 19.20 21.84
CA SER A 68 -9.46 19.25 23.12
C SER A 68 -8.80 20.33 23.98
N SER A 69 -9.61 21.36 24.25
CA SER A 69 -9.59 22.25 25.40
C SER A 69 -8.47 23.31 25.49
N PRO A 70 -8.82 24.61 25.68
CA PRO A 70 -7.85 25.69 25.88
C PRO A 70 -7.10 25.62 27.23
N ASN A 71 -7.34 24.61 28.07
CA ASN A 71 -6.71 24.44 29.38
C ASN A 71 -5.78 23.22 29.52
N ASP A 72 -5.68 22.35 28.51
CA ASP A 72 -4.82 21.17 28.61
C ASP A 72 -3.39 21.51 28.20
N THR A 73 -2.55 21.75 29.20
CA THR A 73 -1.11 22.00 29.09
C THR A 73 -0.30 20.73 28.78
N GLU A 74 -0.93 19.72 28.19
CA GLU A 74 -0.26 18.48 27.78
C GLU A 74 0.08 18.52 26.29
N LEU A 75 1.21 19.15 26.01
CA LEU A 75 1.91 19.15 24.72
C LEU A 75 2.39 17.74 24.27
N SER A 76 1.90 16.65 24.90
CA SER A 76 2.51 15.32 24.84
C SER A 76 1.59 14.18 24.39
N LYS A 77 0.38 14.44 23.86
CA LYS A 77 -0.24 13.47 22.94
C LYS A 77 0.45 13.57 21.58
N THR A 78 1.72 13.18 21.58
CA THR A 78 2.47 12.68 20.43
C THR A 78 1.54 11.80 19.62
N ARG A 79 0.98 12.37 18.54
CA ARG A 79 1.04 11.95 17.12
C ARG A 79 1.20 10.45 16.81
N HIS A 80 0.89 9.56 17.72
CA HIS A 80 0.85 8.13 17.50
C HIS A 80 -0.47 7.85 16.82
N ARG A 81 -0.42 7.87 15.49
CA ARG A 81 -1.48 7.35 14.64
C ARG A 81 -1.88 5.97 15.19
N ARG A 82 -3.11 5.84 15.67
CA ARG A 82 -3.60 4.59 16.24
C ARG A 82 -3.68 3.58 15.11
N ARG A 83 -2.70 2.69 15.01
CA ARG A 83 -2.80 1.53 14.12
C ARG A 83 -3.98 0.70 14.61
N ASN A 84 -4.82 0.23 13.68
CA ASN A 84 -5.81 -0.79 13.98
C ASN A 84 -5.30 -2.09 13.35
N PRO A 85 -4.45 -2.86 14.05
CA PRO A 85 -3.87 -4.07 13.48
C PRO A 85 -5.00 -5.04 13.13
N CYS A 86 -5.26 -5.19 11.84
CA CYS A 86 -6.27 -6.08 11.31
C CYS A 86 -5.56 -7.34 10.80
N GLY A 87 -6.05 -8.52 11.19
CA GLY A 87 -5.47 -9.78 10.74
C GLY A 87 -5.44 -9.90 9.21
N LEU A 88 -6.49 -9.41 8.54
CA LEU A 88 -6.55 -9.37 7.08
C LEU A 88 -5.54 -8.39 6.48
N GLY A 89 -5.37 -7.20 7.07
CA GLY A 89 -4.40 -6.22 6.60
C GLY A 89 -2.97 -6.76 6.67
N ASN A 90 -2.60 -7.34 7.82
CA ASN A 90 -1.31 -7.98 8.01
C ASN A 90 -1.07 -9.15 7.04
N LEU A 91 -2.10 -9.97 6.77
CA LEU A 91 -2.00 -11.06 5.81
C LEU A 91 -1.71 -10.54 4.40
N LEU A 92 -2.41 -9.48 3.99
CA LEU A 92 -2.16 -8.83 2.69
C LEU A 92 -0.75 -8.24 2.61
N ASP A 93 -0.27 -7.60 3.67
CA ASP A 93 1.10 -7.05 3.71
C ASP A 93 2.16 -8.17 3.55
N VAL A 94 1.97 -9.30 4.23
CA VAL A 94 2.87 -10.47 4.12
C VAL A 94 2.82 -11.08 2.72
N LEU A 95 1.63 -11.30 2.16
CA LEU A 95 1.47 -11.82 0.81
C LEU A 95 2.07 -10.87 -0.24
N GLY A 96 1.86 -9.57 -0.05
CA GLY A 96 2.44 -8.52 -0.88
C GLY A 96 3.96 -8.56 -0.83
N LEU A 97 4.56 -8.66 0.35
CA LEU A 97 6.02 -8.76 0.51
C LEU A 97 6.60 -10.01 -0.18
N ILE A 98 5.97 -11.16 -0.01
CA ILE A 98 6.34 -12.40 -0.70
C ILE A 98 6.26 -12.21 -2.23
N ALA A 99 5.18 -11.58 -2.70
CA ALA A 99 4.98 -11.30 -4.11
C ALA A 99 6.01 -10.31 -4.68
N VAL A 100 6.51 -9.34 -3.90
CA VAL A 100 7.62 -8.47 -4.31
C VAL A 100 8.86 -9.30 -4.62
N PHE A 101 9.26 -10.21 -3.73
CA PHE A 101 10.43 -11.06 -3.96
C PHE A 101 10.23 -12.00 -5.15
N ALA A 102 9.04 -12.58 -5.30
CA ALA A 102 8.70 -13.41 -6.45
C ALA A 102 8.75 -12.62 -7.77
N ALA A 103 8.25 -11.38 -7.78
CA ALA A 103 8.31 -10.50 -8.94
C ALA A 103 9.75 -10.14 -9.30
N LEU A 104 10.58 -9.77 -8.32
CA LEU A 104 12.00 -9.50 -8.54
C LEU A 104 12.73 -10.73 -9.10
N ALA A 105 12.46 -11.92 -8.56
CA ALA A 105 13.01 -13.14 -9.09
C ALA A 105 12.63 -13.37 -10.56
N LEU A 106 11.34 -13.18 -10.92
CA LEU A 106 10.86 -13.34 -12.29
C LEU A 106 11.40 -12.29 -13.27
N LEU A 107 11.68 -11.07 -12.78
CA LEU A 107 12.18 -9.97 -13.61
C LEU A 107 13.70 -10.05 -13.83
N PHE A 108 14.47 -10.44 -12.81
CA PHE A 108 15.93 -10.43 -12.85
C PHE A 108 16.56 -11.80 -13.11
N PHE A 109 15.84 -12.89 -12.80
CA PHE A 109 16.29 -14.26 -13.02
C PHE A 109 15.25 -15.04 -13.85
N PRO A 110 15.03 -14.64 -15.11
CA PRO A 110 14.17 -15.40 -16.00
C PRO A 110 14.86 -16.74 -16.31
N TYR A 111 14.46 -17.82 -15.64
CA TYR A 111 14.89 -19.17 -16.01
C TYR A 111 14.11 -19.61 -17.25
N GLU A 112 14.84 -19.94 -18.32
CA GLU A 112 14.33 -20.60 -19.54
C GLU A 112 13.94 -22.05 -19.28
#